data_AF-O32814-F1
#
_entry.id   AF-O32814-F1
#
_cell.length_a   1.000
_cell.length_b   1.000
_cell.length_c   1.000
_cell.angle_alpha   90.00
_cell.angle_beta   90.00
_cell.angle_gamma   90.00
#
_symmetry.space_group_name_H-M   'P 1'
#
loop_
_entity.id
_entity.type
_entity.pdbx_description
1 polymer ?
#
loop_
_entity_poly.entity_id
_entity_poly.type
_entity_poly.pdbx_seq_one_letter_code
_entity_poly.pdbx_strand_id
1 'polypeptide(L)'
;MEQEQHRSFKASWFFKWFINNKVVASLAIVLLFLLNILLLNKVGFIFKPVGEFITVISLPVILAAVFYYLLNPIVDFLEKRRVPRVLTIIVLFLIIAALIAWGLIVAIPNVISGVDNFASSVPHYVNTAQKEINALAKNPHFEQFRPQVDQFAKSIGNQLIDWSKTFSVNAVTTLSHLISKTTSILISLIVFPFVLFYLLRDGQRLNGFITHLLPNDWRKETSKVLHEINSQLSNYVRGQVLVAIAVAIMFMIGLPIIGLRYAVALAITAGFLNLVPFLGSFLAAIPMVIVGLAIGGPLML
;
A
#
# COMPACT_ATOMS: atom_id res chain seq x y z
N MET A 1 9.68 72.30 -2.17
CA MET A 1 10.47 71.66 -3.23
C MET A 1 10.14 70.16 -3.39
N GLU A 2 9.99 69.37 -2.31
CA GLU A 2 9.64 67.94 -2.41
C GLU A 2 8.23 67.64 -2.98
N GLN A 3 7.22 68.47 -2.71
CA GLN A 3 5.85 68.23 -3.22
C GLN A 3 5.70 68.44 -4.74
N GLU A 4 6.54 69.28 -5.37
CA GLU A 4 6.50 69.51 -6.82
C GLU A 4 7.19 68.37 -7.59
N GLN A 5 8.29 67.81 -7.06
CA GLN A 5 8.93 66.62 -7.63
C GLN A 5 7.98 65.40 -7.64
N HIS A 6 7.18 65.23 -6.59
CA HIS A 6 6.20 64.14 -6.53
C HIS A 6 5.06 64.28 -7.55
N ARG A 7 4.62 65.52 -7.84
CA ARG A 7 3.63 65.79 -8.89
C ARG A 7 4.22 65.58 -10.30
N SER A 8 5.47 65.98 -10.51
CA SER A 8 6.19 65.77 -11.77
C SER A 8 6.39 64.29 -12.11
N PHE A 9 6.75 63.45 -11.12
CA PHE A 9 6.95 62.02 -11.34
C PHE A 9 5.65 61.28 -11.72
N LYS A 10 4.53 61.59 -11.06
CA LYS A 10 3.20 61.04 -11.44
C LYS A 10 2.67 61.58 -12.77
N ALA A 11 3.16 62.72 -13.24
CA ALA A 11 2.81 63.32 -14.53
C ALA A 11 3.66 62.82 -15.70
N SER A 12 4.75 62.07 -15.43
CA SER A 12 5.60 61.49 -16.47
C SER A 12 4.81 60.54 -17.38
N TRP A 13 5.00 60.68 -18.69
CA TRP A 13 4.37 59.84 -19.72
C TRP A 13 4.56 58.34 -19.44
N PHE A 14 5.75 57.96 -18.94
CA PHE A 14 6.09 56.60 -18.51
C PHE A 14 5.18 56.08 -17.39
N PHE A 15 4.87 56.91 -16.39
CA PHE A 15 4.06 56.49 -15.24
C PHE A 15 2.60 56.21 -15.64
N LYS A 16 2.03 57.02 -16.54
CA LYS A 16 0.67 56.84 -17.03
C LYS A 16 0.52 55.62 -17.95
N TRP A 17 1.48 55.39 -18.84
CA TRP A 17 1.37 54.33 -19.84
C TRP A 17 1.87 52.97 -19.37
N PHE A 18 2.85 52.94 -18.45
CA PHE A 18 3.50 51.71 -17.99
C PHE A 18 3.06 51.27 -16.59
N ILE A 19 3.00 52.18 -15.62
CA ILE A 19 2.69 51.82 -14.22
C ILE A 19 1.19 51.86 -13.91
N ASN A 20 0.46 52.84 -14.44
CA ASN A 20 -0.99 52.99 -14.19
C ASN A 20 -1.87 52.23 -15.21
N ASN A 21 -1.26 51.50 -16.14
CA ASN A 21 -1.98 50.75 -17.16
C ASN A 21 -2.24 49.31 -16.68
N LYS A 22 -3.52 48.96 -16.52
CA LYS A 22 -3.96 47.63 -16.06
C LYS A 22 -3.42 46.49 -16.93
N VAL A 23 -3.23 46.71 -18.23
CA VAL A 23 -2.71 45.70 -19.17
C VAL A 23 -1.22 45.47 -18.96
N VAL A 24 -0.45 46.54 -18.73
CA VAL A 24 0.99 46.42 -18.46
C VAL A 24 1.24 45.79 -17.10
N ALA A 25 0.44 46.15 -16.09
CA ALA A 25 0.51 45.53 -14.77
C ALA A 25 0.14 44.04 -14.81
N SER A 26 -0.90 43.64 -15.54
CA SER A 26 -1.25 42.21 -15.68
C SER A 26 -0.19 41.42 -16.43
N LEU A 27 0.37 41.97 -17.52
CA LEU A 27 1.48 41.36 -18.25
C LEU A 27 2.73 41.22 -17.37
N ALA A 28 3.05 42.22 -16.55
CA ALA A 28 4.17 42.16 -15.60
C ALA A 28 3.95 41.09 -14.52
N ILE A 29 2.74 40.96 -13.97
CA ILE A 29 2.40 39.91 -13.00
C ILE A 29 2.53 38.53 -13.64
N VAL A 30 1.99 38.35 -14.86
CA VAL A 30 2.11 37.09 -15.61
C VAL A 30 3.56 36.76 -15.92
N LEU A 31 4.35 37.75 -16.34
CA LEU A 31 5.78 37.58 -16.60
C LEU A 31 6.53 37.19 -15.33
N LEU A 32 6.27 37.85 -14.19
CA LEU A 32 6.88 37.51 -12.90
C LEU A 32 6.46 36.11 -12.43
N PHE A 33 5.21 35.72 -12.64
CA PHE A 33 4.73 34.37 -12.34
C PHE A 33 5.43 33.31 -13.19
N LEU A 34 5.52 33.54 -14.51
CA LEU A 34 6.26 32.67 -15.43
C LEU A 34 7.75 32.59 -15.08
N LEU A 35 8.36 33.71 -14.69
CA LEU A 35 9.76 33.75 -14.24
C LEU A 35 9.96 32.91 -12.97
N ASN A 36 9.05 33.01 -11.99
CA ASN A 36 9.09 32.19 -10.79
C ASN A 36 9.00 30.69 -11.13
N ILE A 37 8.08 30.29 -12.00
CA ILE A 37 7.96 28.90 -12.46
C ILE A 37 9.25 28.41 -13.14
N LEU A 38 9.85 29.23 -14.01
CA LEU A 38 11.08 28.89 -14.73
C LEU A 38 12.27 28.74 -13.77
N LEU A 39 12.39 29.65 -12.80
CA LEU A 39 13.40 29.57 -11.73
C LEU A 39 13.19 28.33 -10.85
N LEU A 40 11.96 28.03 -10.43
CA LEU A 40 11.61 26.82 -9.68
C LEU A 40 12.03 25.54 -10.42
N ASN A 41 11.82 25.48 -11.74
CA ASN A 41 12.21 24.33 -12.54
C ASN A 41 13.75 24.18 -12.63
N LYS A 42 14.50 25.29 -12.81
CA LYS A 42 15.96 25.26 -12.81
C LYS A 42 16.56 24.88 -11.45
N VAL A 43 15.90 25.28 -10.36
CA VAL A 43 16.30 24.94 -8.98
C VAL A 43 15.70 23.59 -8.53
N GLY A 44 14.93 22.91 -9.40
CA GLY A 44 14.31 21.61 -9.15
C GLY A 44 15.27 20.52 -8.66
N PHE A 45 16.55 20.60 -9.03
CA PHE A 45 17.60 19.70 -8.53
C PHE A 45 17.77 19.76 -7.00
N ILE A 46 17.54 20.91 -6.37
CA ILE A 46 17.61 21.06 -4.90
C ILE A 46 16.46 20.29 -4.21
N PHE A 47 15.31 20.15 -4.88
CA PHE A 47 14.15 19.45 -4.35
C PHE A 47 14.17 17.93 -4.61
N LYS A 48 15.00 17.45 -5.55
CA LYS A 48 15.18 16.00 -5.81
C LYS A 48 15.54 15.19 -4.56
N PRO A 49 16.58 15.54 -3.76
CA PRO A 49 16.93 14.77 -2.57
C PRO A 49 15.81 14.80 -1.52
N VAL A 50 15.05 15.89 -1.43
CA VAL A 50 13.88 15.99 -0.54
C VAL A 50 12.77 15.03 -1.00
N GLY A 51 12.49 14.98 -2.30
CA GLY A 51 11.49 14.07 -2.88
C GLY A 51 11.86 12.59 -2.69
N GLU A 52 13.12 12.25 -2.91
CA GLU A 52 13.64 10.90 -2.67
C GLU A 52 13.55 10.51 -1.19
N PHE A 53 13.94 11.42 -0.29
CA PHE A 53 13.82 11.23 1.16
C PHE A 53 12.37 11.00 1.61
N ILE A 54 11.44 11.84 1.14
CA ILE A 54 10.01 11.70 1.43
C ILE A 54 9.50 10.34 0.91
N THR A 55 9.90 9.94 -0.28
CA THR A 55 9.47 8.66 -0.87
C THR A 55 9.94 7.48 -0.01
N VAL A 56 11.20 7.48 0.43
CA VAL A 56 11.76 6.41 1.26
C VAL A 56 11.10 6.33 2.64
N ILE A 57 10.75 7.47 3.25
CA ILE A 57 10.18 7.53 4.61
C ILE A 57 8.65 7.47 4.64
N SER A 58 8.00 7.76 3.51
CA SER A 58 6.53 7.77 3.40
C SER A 58 5.91 6.46 3.88
N LEU A 59 6.39 5.33 3.39
CA LEU A 59 5.85 4.01 3.71
C LEU A 59 5.93 3.69 5.22
N PRO A 60 7.09 3.75 5.90
CA PRO A 60 7.15 3.48 7.33
C PRO A 60 6.32 4.48 8.16
N VAL A 61 6.19 5.75 7.73
CA VAL A 61 5.34 6.72 8.41
C VAL A 61 3.85 6.39 8.26
N ILE A 62 3.41 6.04 7.06
CA ILE A 62 2.02 5.62 6.80
C ILE A 62 1.69 4.36 7.61
N LEU A 63 2.58 3.37 7.61
CA LEU A 63 2.42 2.17 8.43
C LEU A 63 2.36 2.52 9.92
N ALA A 64 3.23 3.40 10.40
CA ALA A 64 3.20 3.85 11.80
C ALA A 64 1.88 4.55 12.14
N ALA A 65 1.31 5.35 11.23
CA ALA A 65 0.01 5.97 11.44
C ALA A 65 -1.13 4.94 11.51
N VAL A 66 -1.14 3.95 10.62
CA VAL A 66 -2.12 2.84 10.65
C VAL A 66 -2.01 2.06 11.96
N PHE A 67 -0.79 1.67 12.35
CA PHE A 67 -0.55 0.97 13.62
C PHE A 67 -0.89 1.83 14.83
N TYR A 68 -0.64 3.14 14.78
CA TYR A 68 -1.07 4.07 15.83
C TYR A 68 -2.59 4.00 16.03
N TYR A 69 -3.39 4.12 14.97
CA TYR A 69 -4.85 4.06 15.08
C TYR A 69 -5.38 2.70 15.56
N LEU A 70 -4.66 1.62 15.24
CA LEU A 70 -4.98 0.27 15.69
C LEU A 70 -4.64 0.07 17.18
N LEU A 71 -3.47 0.52 17.62
CA LEU A 71 -2.91 0.22 18.95
C LEU A 71 -3.24 1.27 20.01
N ASN A 72 -3.42 2.54 19.65
CA ASN A 72 -3.75 3.62 20.57
C ASN A 72 -4.95 3.33 21.50
N PRO A 73 -6.07 2.72 21.08
CA PRO A 73 -7.13 2.32 22.02
C PRO A 73 -6.67 1.35 23.11
N ILE A 74 -5.74 0.44 22.80
CA ILE A 74 -5.18 -0.50 23.78
C ILE A 74 -4.31 0.26 24.77
N VAL A 75 -3.51 1.21 24.27
CA VAL A 75 -2.69 2.10 25.09
C VAL A 75 -3.57 2.96 26.01
N ASP A 76 -4.57 3.65 25.48
CA ASP A 76 -5.49 4.50 26.24
C ASP A 76 -6.30 3.69 27.26
N PHE A 77 -6.69 2.45 26.94
CA PHE A 77 -7.40 1.56 27.85
C PHE A 77 -6.54 1.13 29.04
N LEU A 78 -5.26 0.81 28.82
CA LEU A 78 -4.34 0.43 29.88
C LEU A 78 -3.86 1.63 30.70
N GLU A 79 -3.72 2.80 30.07
CA GLU A 79 -3.43 4.07 30.77
C GLU A 79 -4.56 4.43 31.75
N LYS A 80 -5.82 4.24 31.35
CA LYS A 80 -6.99 4.39 32.25
C LYS A 80 -6.96 3.43 33.44
N ARG A 81 -6.26 2.29 33.33
CA ARG A 81 -6.02 1.33 34.42
C ARG A 81 -4.76 1.62 35.24
N ARG A 82 -4.21 2.84 35.14
CA ARG A 82 -3.00 3.31 35.85
C ARG A 82 -1.69 2.64 35.41
N VAL A 83 -1.65 2.00 34.24
CA VAL A 83 -0.38 1.52 33.66
C VAL A 83 0.30 2.69 32.95
N PRO A 84 1.60 2.97 33.19
CA PRO A 84 2.28 4.06 32.52
C PRO A 84 2.34 3.82 31.01
N ARG A 85 1.92 4.82 30.22
CA ARG A 85 1.81 4.76 28.76
C ARG A 85 3.04 4.19 28.06
N VAL A 86 4.24 4.62 28.49
CA VAL A 86 5.52 4.15 27.93
C VAL A 86 5.72 2.65 28.15
N LEU A 87 5.37 2.11 29.33
CA LEU A 87 5.47 0.68 29.61
C LEU A 87 4.53 -0.12 28.71
N THR A 88 3.30 0.36 28.52
CA THR A 88 2.33 -0.26 27.61
C THR A 88 2.87 -0.31 26.18
N ILE A 89 3.47 0.78 25.69
CA ILE A 89 4.04 0.83 24.34
C ILE A 89 5.20 -0.17 24.20
N ILE A 90 6.10 -0.25 25.18
CA ILE A 90 7.22 -1.20 25.16
C ILE A 90 6.70 -2.64 25.14
N VAL A 91 5.73 -2.98 25.98
CA VAL A 91 5.13 -4.33 26.01
C VAL A 91 4.43 -4.65 24.69
N LEU A 92 3.68 -3.70 24.12
CA LEU A 92 3.07 -3.89 22.80
C LEU A 92 4.10 -4.13 21.72
N PHE A 93 5.22 -3.40 21.73
CA PHE A 93 6.31 -3.60 20.77
C PHE A 93 6.92 -5.00 20.90
N LEU A 94 7.14 -5.48 22.12
CA LEU A 94 7.64 -6.84 22.37
C LEU A 94 6.65 -7.90 21.86
N ILE A 95 5.35 -7.74 22.14
CA ILE A 95 4.31 -8.66 21.67
C ILE A 95 4.24 -8.67 20.14
N ILE A 96 4.24 -7.49 19.50
CA ILE A 96 4.19 -7.39 18.03
C ILE A 96 5.45 -7.99 17.42
N ALA A 97 6.63 -7.70 17.95
CA ALA A 97 7.88 -8.29 17.49
C ALA A 97 7.87 -9.82 17.61
N ALA A 98 7.36 -10.35 18.74
CA ALA A 98 7.22 -11.79 18.94
C ALA A 98 6.22 -12.42 17.97
N LEU A 99 5.05 -11.78 17.75
CA LEU A 99 4.05 -12.25 16.79
C LEU A 99 4.55 -12.22 15.35
N ILE A 100 5.29 -11.16 14.96
CA ILE A 100 5.92 -11.07 13.64
C ILE A 100 6.98 -12.15 13.50
N ALA A 101 7.89 -12.31 14.48
CA ALA A 101 8.93 -13.33 14.44
C ALA A 101 8.33 -14.73 14.32
N TRP A 102 7.34 -15.05 15.16
CA TRP A 102 6.61 -16.33 15.11
C TRP A 102 5.90 -16.52 13.77
N GLY A 103 5.18 -15.49 13.30
CA GLY A 103 4.49 -15.49 12.03
C GLY A 103 5.44 -15.71 10.84
N LEU A 104 6.61 -15.07 10.83
CA LEU A 104 7.61 -15.25 9.77
C LEU A 104 8.23 -16.65 9.82
N ILE A 105 8.57 -17.17 11.00
CA ILE A 105 9.12 -18.52 11.18
C ILE A 105 8.15 -19.59 10.64
N VAL A 106 6.84 -19.40 10.84
CA VAL A 106 5.82 -20.36 10.36
C VAL A 106 5.43 -20.09 8.91
N ALA A 107 5.19 -18.84 8.52
CA ALA A 107 4.65 -18.49 7.21
C ALA A 107 5.69 -18.64 6.10
N ILE A 108 6.92 -18.16 6.29
CA ILE A 108 7.96 -18.20 5.25
C ILE A 108 8.18 -19.63 4.72
N PRO A 109 8.47 -20.65 5.54
CA PRO A 109 8.71 -22.00 5.02
C PRO A 109 7.44 -22.60 4.39
N ASN A 110 6.25 -22.32 4.92
CA ASN A 110 4.99 -22.78 4.33
C ASN A 110 4.70 -22.13 2.97
N VAL A 111 5.05 -20.86 2.80
CA VAL A 111 4.92 -20.15 1.52
C VAL A 111 5.95 -20.66 0.52
N ILE A 112 7.23 -20.78 0.91
CA ILE A 112 8.29 -21.27 0.01
C ILE A 112 7.99 -22.70 -0.44
N SER A 113 7.70 -23.61 0.51
CA SER A 113 7.32 -25.00 0.16
C SER A 113 6.00 -25.05 -0.62
N GLY A 114 5.05 -24.17 -0.34
CA GLY A 114 3.81 -24.05 -1.11
C GLY A 114 4.06 -23.69 -2.56
N VAL A 115 4.91 -22.68 -2.80
CA VAL A 115 5.31 -22.23 -4.13
C VAL A 115 6.11 -23.30 -4.87
N ASP A 116 7.06 -23.95 -4.21
CA ASP A 116 7.88 -25.00 -4.80
C ASP A 116 7.04 -26.24 -5.19
N ASN A 117 6.19 -26.71 -4.27
CA ASN A 117 5.27 -27.82 -4.53
C ASN A 117 4.26 -27.49 -5.65
N PHE A 118 3.79 -26.25 -5.72
CA PHE A 118 2.92 -25.81 -6.81
C PHE A 118 3.68 -25.83 -8.14
N ALA A 119 4.86 -25.21 -8.21
CA ALA A 119 5.65 -25.14 -9.43
C ALA A 119 6.06 -26.52 -9.96
N SER A 120 6.40 -27.45 -9.08
CA SER A 120 6.75 -28.83 -9.44
C SER A 120 5.54 -29.68 -9.86
N SER A 121 4.33 -29.35 -9.38
CA SER A 121 3.10 -30.07 -9.72
C SER A 121 2.39 -29.53 -10.98
N VAL A 122 2.63 -28.28 -11.39
CA VAL A 122 2.01 -27.67 -12.58
C VAL A 122 2.17 -28.52 -13.86
N PRO A 123 3.36 -29.05 -14.22
CA PRO A 123 3.50 -29.90 -15.41
C PRO A 123 2.63 -31.15 -15.38
N HIS A 124 2.47 -31.76 -14.20
CA HIS A 124 1.59 -32.92 -14.02
C HIS A 124 0.14 -32.52 -14.27
N TYR A 125 -0.32 -31.40 -13.70
CA TYR A 125 -1.70 -30.94 -13.89
C TYR A 125 -2.01 -30.56 -15.34
N VAL A 126 -1.09 -29.88 -16.02
CA VAL A 126 -1.23 -29.54 -17.45
C VAL A 126 -1.32 -30.81 -18.30
N ASN A 127 -0.49 -31.82 -18.01
CA ASN A 127 -0.53 -33.09 -18.73
C ASN A 127 -1.84 -33.86 -18.50
N THR A 128 -2.37 -33.85 -17.28
CA THR A 128 -3.67 -34.48 -16.98
C THR A 128 -4.82 -33.73 -17.67
N ALA A 129 -4.84 -32.40 -17.61
CA ALA A 129 -5.84 -31.60 -18.30
C ALA A 129 -5.81 -31.83 -19.83
N GLN A 130 -4.62 -31.89 -20.43
CA GLN A 130 -4.49 -32.24 -21.86
C GLN A 130 -5.02 -33.65 -22.17
N LYS A 131 -4.79 -34.63 -21.30
CA LYS A 131 -5.32 -36.00 -21.49
C LYS A 131 -6.85 -36.04 -21.43
N GLU A 132 -7.46 -35.36 -20.47
CA GLU A 132 -8.92 -35.28 -20.34
C GLU A 132 -9.56 -34.51 -21.50
N ILE A 133 -8.95 -33.39 -21.91
CA ILE A 133 -9.38 -32.63 -23.10
C ILE A 133 -9.29 -33.50 -24.35
N ASN A 134 -8.20 -34.24 -24.53
CA ASN A 134 -8.03 -35.16 -25.65
C ASN A 134 -9.02 -36.33 -25.60
N ALA A 135 -9.44 -36.77 -24.42
CA ALA A 135 -10.45 -37.81 -24.25
C ALA A 135 -11.86 -37.29 -24.59
N LEU A 136 -12.20 -36.07 -24.18
CA LEU A 136 -13.46 -35.39 -24.52
C LEU A 136 -13.53 -35.03 -26.01
N ALA A 137 -12.41 -34.63 -26.62
CA ALA A 137 -12.32 -34.29 -28.03
C ALA A 137 -12.38 -35.51 -28.98
N LYS A 138 -12.34 -36.74 -28.45
CA LYS A 138 -12.63 -37.98 -29.19
C LYS A 138 -14.14 -38.24 -29.37
N ASN A 139 -14.99 -37.43 -28.75
CA ASN A 139 -16.44 -37.53 -28.94
C ASN A 139 -16.83 -37.03 -30.35
N PRO A 140 -17.62 -37.77 -31.15
CA PRO A 140 -17.96 -37.43 -32.53
C PRO A 140 -18.53 -36.02 -32.74
N HIS A 141 -19.15 -35.43 -31.70
CA HIS A 141 -19.72 -34.09 -31.74
C HIS A 141 -18.68 -32.94 -31.71
N PHE A 142 -17.42 -33.23 -31.38
CA PHE A 142 -16.36 -32.22 -31.17
C PHE A 142 -15.18 -32.31 -32.16
N GLU A 143 -15.21 -33.22 -33.13
CA GLU A 143 -14.09 -33.42 -34.07
C GLU A 143 -13.69 -32.15 -34.84
N GLN A 144 -14.65 -31.28 -35.21
CA GLN A 144 -14.35 -30.06 -35.98
C GLN A 144 -13.53 -29.03 -35.19
N PHE A 145 -13.63 -29.04 -33.85
CA PHE A 145 -12.95 -28.07 -32.97
C PHE A 145 -11.67 -28.65 -32.37
N ARG A 146 -11.43 -29.95 -32.52
CA ARG A 146 -10.29 -30.68 -31.95
C ARG A 146 -8.92 -30.01 -32.17
N PRO A 147 -8.52 -29.61 -33.38
CA PRO A 147 -7.20 -28.97 -33.58
C PRO A 147 -7.09 -27.61 -32.88
N GLN A 148 -8.18 -26.85 -32.80
CA GLN A 148 -8.21 -25.53 -32.14
C GLN A 148 -8.16 -25.68 -30.61
N VAL A 149 -8.89 -26.66 -30.07
CA VAL A 149 -8.90 -26.99 -28.65
C VAL A 149 -7.55 -27.54 -28.19
N ASP A 150 -6.94 -28.45 -28.95
CA ASP A 150 -5.61 -29.01 -28.65
C ASP A 150 -4.53 -27.93 -28.68
N GLN A 151 -4.58 -27.03 -29.67
CA GLN A 151 -3.62 -25.95 -29.80
C GLN A 151 -3.77 -24.93 -28.65
N PHE A 152 -5.00 -24.58 -28.29
CA PHE A 152 -5.32 -23.68 -27.18
C PHE A 152 -4.92 -24.28 -25.82
N ALA A 153 -5.22 -25.55 -25.57
CA ALA A 153 -4.84 -26.27 -24.35
C ALA A 153 -3.32 -26.41 -24.23
N LYS A 154 -2.60 -26.66 -25.32
CA LYS A 154 -1.13 -26.67 -25.35
C LYS A 154 -0.53 -25.30 -25.12
N SER A 155 -1.06 -24.25 -25.76
CA SER A 155 -0.54 -22.88 -25.58
C SER A 155 -0.74 -22.39 -24.14
N ILE A 156 -1.92 -22.62 -23.56
CA ILE A 156 -2.19 -22.26 -22.16
C ILE A 156 -1.36 -23.12 -21.21
N GLY A 157 -1.26 -24.42 -21.47
CA GLY A 157 -0.44 -25.33 -20.66
C GLY A 157 1.03 -24.92 -20.60
N ASN A 158 1.62 -24.61 -21.75
CA ASN A 158 3.01 -24.16 -21.84
C ASN A 158 3.21 -22.80 -21.16
N GLN A 159 2.30 -21.84 -21.37
CA GLN A 159 2.33 -20.55 -20.68
C GLN A 159 2.20 -20.69 -19.16
N LEU A 160 1.37 -21.60 -18.66
CA LEU A 160 1.22 -21.87 -17.23
C LEU A 160 2.50 -22.50 -16.64
N ILE A 161 3.16 -23.40 -17.36
CA ILE A 161 4.44 -24.00 -16.95
C ILE A 161 5.56 -22.94 -16.91
N ASP A 162 5.62 -22.08 -17.91
CA ASP A 162 6.62 -21.01 -17.96
C ASP A 162 6.36 -19.95 -16.88
N TRP A 163 5.08 -19.61 -16.65
CA TRP A 163 4.67 -18.73 -15.57
C TRP A 163 4.98 -19.32 -14.20
N SER A 164 4.73 -20.62 -13.96
CA SER A 164 5.00 -21.24 -12.65
C SER A 164 6.50 -21.28 -12.33
N LYS A 165 7.35 -21.60 -13.32
CA LYS A 165 8.82 -21.55 -13.19
C LYS A 165 9.30 -20.13 -12.92
N THR A 166 8.83 -19.17 -13.71
CA THR A 166 9.20 -17.75 -13.57
C THR A 166 8.71 -17.20 -12.24
N PHE A 167 7.50 -17.52 -11.82
CA PHE A 167 6.93 -17.09 -10.55
C PHE A 167 7.67 -17.69 -9.35
N SER A 168 8.04 -18.97 -9.39
CA SER A 168 8.82 -19.62 -8.32
C SER A 168 10.23 -19.00 -8.21
N VAL A 169 10.94 -18.89 -9.34
CA VAL A 169 12.27 -18.25 -9.39
C VAL A 169 12.18 -16.79 -8.95
N ASN A 170 11.19 -16.03 -9.42
CA ASN A 170 11.02 -14.63 -9.04
C ASN A 170 10.57 -14.47 -7.60
N ALA A 171 9.74 -15.35 -7.05
CA ALA A 171 9.33 -15.28 -5.65
C ALA A 171 10.51 -15.55 -4.72
N VAL A 172 11.31 -16.58 -4.99
CA VAL A 172 12.50 -16.91 -4.21
C VAL A 172 13.56 -15.82 -4.34
N THR A 173 13.87 -15.40 -5.57
CA THR A 173 14.86 -14.33 -5.80
C THR A 173 14.39 -12.99 -5.26
N THR A 174 13.11 -12.62 -5.38
CA THR A 174 12.57 -11.39 -4.78
C THR A 174 12.68 -11.46 -3.26
N LEU A 175 12.36 -12.60 -2.63
CA LEU A 175 12.50 -12.76 -1.19
C LEU A 175 13.97 -12.62 -0.75
N SER A 176 14.91 -13.24 -1.48
CA SER A 176 16.36 -13.07 -1.28
C SER A 176 16.84 -11.64 -1.56
N HIS A 177 16.28 -10.97 -2.57
CA HIS A 177 16.62 -9.61 -2.94
C HIS A 177 16.09 -8.58 -1.93
N LEU A 178 14.90 -8.80 -1.36
CA LEU A 178 14.37 -8.03 -0.24
C LEU A 178 15.27 -8.14 0.99
N ILE A 179 15.89 -9.31 1.21
CA ILE A 179 16.89 -9.48 2.27
C ILE A 179 18.19 -8.73 1.92
N SER A 180 18.59 -8.68 0.64
CA SER A 180 19.83 -8.03 0.17
C SER A 180 19.75 -6.51 -0.06
N LYS A 181 18.55 -5.92 -0.27
CA LYS A 181 18.34 -4.47 -0.43
C LYS A 181 18.34 -3.79 0.94
N THR A 182 19.48 -3.84 1.60
CA THR A 182 19.63 -3.55 3.02
C THR A 182 19.27 -2.10 3.39
N THR A 183 19.61 -1.10 2.57
CA THR A 183 19.49 0.31 3.01
C THR A 183 18.06 0.79 3.25
N SER A 184 17.13 0.54 2.32
CA SER A 184 15.73 1.03 2.47
C SER A 184 14.95 0.24 3.53
N ILE A 185 15.18 -1.07 3.63
CA ILE A 185 14.59 -1.90 4.68
C ILE A 185 15.14 -1.52 6.05
N LEU A 186 16.44 -1.30 6.20
CA LEU A 186 17.03 -0.86 7.47
C LEU A 186 16.48 0.50 7.90
N ILE A 187 16.39 1.47 6.97
CA ILE A 187 15.76 2.77 7.25
C ILE A 187 14.33 2.55 7.75
N SER A 188 13.54 1.73 7.04
CA SER A 188 12.15 1.46 7.44
C SER A 188 12.06 0.76 8.80
N LEU A 189 12.95 -0.19 9.08
CA LEU A 189 13.00 -0.95 10.33
C LEU A 189 13.32 -0.07 11.53
N ILE A 190 14.05 1.03 11.34
CA ILE A 190 14.36 2.01 12.39
C ILE A 190 13.27 3.08 12.47
N VAL A 191 12.87 3.64 11.33
CA VAL A 191 11.93 4.77 11.25
C VAL A 191 10.52 4.36 11.68
N PHE A 192 10.03 3.20 11.25
CA PHE A 192 8.69 2.72 11.61
C PHE A 192 8.47 2.64 13.14
N PRO A 193 9.27 1.89 13.92
CA PRO A 193 9.04 1.79 15.36
C PRO A 193 9.30 3.12 16.07
N PHE A 194 10.26 3.92 15.58
CA PHE A 194 10.52 5.25 16.12
C PHE A 194 9.30 6.16 15.98
N VAL A 195 8.78 6.33 14.76
CA VAL A 195 7.61 7.17 14.50
C VAL A 195 6.39 6.63 15.24
N LEU A 196 6.16 5.32 15.22
CA LEU A 196 5.04 4.69 15.93
C LEU A 196 5.13 4.95 17.44
N PHE A 197 6.33 4.86 18.03
CA PHE A 197 6.54 5.14 19.45
C PHE A 197 6.15 6.57 19.80
N TYR A 198 6.61 7.56 19.03
CA TYR A 198 6.27 8.97 19.27
C TYR A 198 4.79 9.27 19.02
N LEU A 199 4.19 8.69 17.98
CA LEU A 199 2.75 8.82 17.74
C LEU A 199 1.95 8.23 18.91
N LEU A 200 2.30 7.03 19.37
CA LEU A 200 1.62 6.42 20.52
C LEU A 200 1.90 7.19 21.81
N ARG A 201 3.09 7.74 22.04
CA ARG A 201 3.42 8.46 23.27
C ARG A 201 2.76 9.83 23.33
N ASP A 202 2.87 10.62 22.26
CA ASP A 202 2.55 12.06 22.25
C ASP A 202 1.40 12.42 21.30
N GLY A 203 0.79 11.46 20.60
CA GLY A 203 -0.26 11.70 19.60
C GLY A 203 -1.47 12.48 20.12
N GLN A 204 -1.80 12.34 21.40
CA GLN A 204 -2.87 13.13 22.04
C GLN A 204 -2.57 14.64 22.09
N ARG A 205 -1.28 15.02 22.11
CA ARG A 205 -0.84 16.43 22.15
C ARG A 205 -0.75 17.05 20.75
N LEU A 206 -0.77 16.24 19.70
CA LEU A 206 -0.56 16.70 18.33
C LEU A 206 -1.60 17.73 17.87
N ASN A 207 -2.87 17.55 18.24
CA ASN A 207 -3.93 18.51 17.94
C ASN A 207 -3.66 19.89 18.58
N GLY A 208 -3.25 19.89 19.85
CA GLY A 208 -2.89 21.12 20.58
C GLY A 208 -1.68 21.83 19.96
N PHE A 209 -0.69 21.05 19.49
CA PHE A 209 0.49 21.58 18.81
C PHE A 209 0.13 22.24 17.47
N ILE A 210 -0.66 21.56 16.63
CA ILE A 210 -1.08 22.09 15.31
C ILE A 210 -1.92 23.36 15.49
N THR A 211 -2.87 23.35 16.42
CA THR A 211 -3.76 24.49 16.64
C THR A 211 -3.05 25.70 17.24
N HIS A 212 -1.94 25.52 17.96
CA HIS A 212 -1.11 26.64 18.44
C HIS A 212 -0.42 27.42 17.33
N LEU A 213 -0.15 26.80 16.19
CA LEU A 213 0.47 27.45 15.02
C LEU A 213 -0.53 28.35 14.26
N LEU A 214 -1.82 28.26 14.56
CA LEU A 214 -2.88 29.00 13.89
C LEU A 214 -3.29 30.26 14.66
N PRO A 215 -3.81 31.29 13.95
CA PRO A 215 -4.46 32.45 14.57
C PRO A 215 -5.59 32.03 15.51
N ASN A 216 -5.78 32.76 16.63
CA ASN A 216 -6.73 32.42 17.70
C ASN A 216 -8.14 32.12 17.20
N ASP A 217 -8.61 32.89 16.20
CA ASP A 217 -9.96 32.77 15.66
C ASP A 217 -10.25 31.40 15.03
N TRP A 218 -9.21 30.72 14.51
CA TRP A 218 -9.36 29.46 13.77
C TRP A 218 -9.06 28.24 14.63
N ARG A 219 -8.51 28.43 15.84
CA ARG A 219 -8.03 27.33 16.70
C ARG A 219 -9.14 26.38 17.10
N LYS A 220 -10.30 26.90 17.50
CA LYS A 220 -11.42 26.09 17.99
C LYS A 220 -12.01 25.22 16.88
N GLU A 221 -12.31 25.82 15.73
CA GLU A 221 -12.88 25.10 14.59
C GLU A 221 -11.90 24.07 14.03
N THR A 222 -10.62 24.45 13.89
CA THR A 222 -9.58 23.50 13.42
C THR A 222 -9.39 22.34 14.39
N SER A 223 -9.39 22.60 15.70
CA SER A 223 -9.28 21.56 16.72
C SER A 223 -10.43 20.56 16.64
N LYS A 224 -11.65 21.05 16.40
CA LYS A 224 -12.84 20.21 16.23
C LYS A 224 -12.71 19.32 15.00
N VAL A 225 -12.33 19.89 13.87
CA VAL A 225 -12.12 19.14 12.61
C VAL A 225 -11.02 18.10 12.76
N LEU A 226 -9.88 18.44 13.38
CA LEU A 226 -8.80 17.49 13.63
C LEU A 226 -9.23 16.34 14.54
N HIS A 227 -10.04 16.63 15.56
CA HIS A 227 -10.59 15.60 16.44
C HIS A 227 -11.54 14.66 15.69
N GLU A 228 -12.42 15.21 14.85
CA GLU A 228 -13.34 14.42 14.01
C GLU A 228 -12.55 13.55 13.02
N ILE A 229 -11.56 14.10 12.32
CA ILE A 229 -10.67 13.34 11.42
C ILE A 229 -9.99 12.19 12.17
N ASN A 230 -9.44 12.47 13.35
CA ASN A 230 -8.77 11.45 14.16
C ASN A 230 -9.72 10.31 14.58
N SER A 231 -10.95 10.65 14.95
CA SER A 231 -12.00 9.66 15.29
C SER A 231 -12.39 8.82 14.08
N GLN A 232 -12.60 9.46 12.92
CA GLN A 232 -12.97 8.76 11.68
C GLN A 232 -11.85 7.82 11.20
N LEU A 233 -10.60 8.28 11.19
CA LEU A 233 -9.44 7.44 10.84
C LEU A 233 -9.31 6.26 11.80
N SER A 234 -9.47 6.50 13.10
CA SER A 234 -9.45 5.45 14.10
C SER A 234 -10.51 4.37 13.86
N ASN A 235 -11.76 4.77 13.61
CA ASN A 235 -12.85 3.83 13.35
C ASN A 235 -12.66 3.09 12.02
N TYR A 236 -12.22 3.80 10.98
CA TYR A 236 -11.98 3.23 9.66
C TYR A 236 -10.88 2.16 9.69
N VAL A 237 -9.71 2.47 10.26
CA VAL A 237 -8.59 1.52 10.35
C VAL A 237 -9.00 0.26 11.10
N ARG A 238 -9.70 0.38 12.23
CA ARG A 238 -10.19 -0.77 13.00
C ARG A 238 -11.21 -1.58 12.22
N GLY A 239 -12.14 -0.92 11.53
CA GLY A 239 -13.09 -1.56 10.63
C GLY A 239 -12.37 -2.37 9.55
N GLN A 240 -11.38 -1.77 8.88
CA GLN A 240 -10.64 -2.43 7.81
C GLN A 240 -9.86 -3.66 8.31
N VAL A 241 -9.24 -3.57 9.49
CA VAL A 241 -8.56 -4.72 10.11
C VAL A 241 -9.54 -5.83 10.44
N LEU A 242 -10.73 -5.50 10.96
CA LEU A 242 -11.77 -6.48 11.27
C LEU A 242 -12.29 -7.16 9.99
N VAL A 243 -12.49 -6.40 8.90
CA VAL A 243 -12.86 -6.95 7.60
C VAL A 243 -11.75 -7.85 7.04
N ALA A 244 -10.48 -7.45 7.15
CA ALA A 244 -9.34 -8.28 6.73
C ALA A 244 -9.26 -9.61 7.50
N ILE A 245 -9.49 -9.59 8.82
CA ILE A 245 -9.54 -10.81 9.65
C ILE A 245 -10.73 -11.68 9.25
N ALA A 246 -11.91 -11.09 9.05
CA ALA A 246 -13.09 -11.83 8.61
C ALA A 246 -12.85 -12.52 7.26
N VAL A 247 -12.27 -11.82 6.27
CA VAL A 247 -11.92 -12.38 4.97
C VAL A 247 -10.88 -13.50 5.10
N ALA A 248 -9.85 -13.32 5.92
CA ALA A 248 -8.86 -14.36 6.18
C ALA A 248 -9.51 -15.63 6.75
N ILE A 249 -10.38 -15.50 7.76
CA ILE A 249 -11.10 -16.63 8.37
C ILE A 249 -12.04 -17.30 7.35
N MET A 250 -12.78 -16.50 6.58
CA MET A 250 -13.68 -17.01 5.54
C MET A 250 -12.94 -17.85 4.51
N PHE A 251 -11.77 -17.41 4.02
CA PHE A 251 -10.98 -18.20 3.08
C PHE A 251 -10.24 -19.36 3.74
N MET A 252 -9.82 -19.21 5.00
CA MET A 252 -9.21 -20.29 5.76
C MET A 252 -10.16 -21.48 5.92
N ILE A 253 -11.46 -21.23 6.03
CA ILE A 253 -12.50 -22.27 6.14
C ILE A 253 -13.05 -22.67 4.76
N GLY A 254 -13.30 -21.70 3.87
CA GLY A 254 -13.94 -21.94 2.58
C GLY A 254 -13.05 -22.67 1.57
N LEU A 255 -11.75 -22.33 1.50
CA LEU A 255 -10.84 -22.96 0.54
C LEU A 255 -10.62 -24.46 0.82
N PRO A 256 -10.46 -24.92 2.08
CA PRO A 256 -10.39 -26.35 2.37
C PRO A 256 -11.70 -27.09 2.07
N ILE A 257 -12.87 -26.47 2.29
CA ILE A 257 -14.17 -27.10 1.97
C ILE A 257 -14.28 -27.42 0.46
N ILE A 258 -13.74 -26.55 -0.38
CA ILE A 258 -13.70 -26.71 -1.85
C ILE A 258 -12.61 -27.73 -2.27
N GLY A 259 -11.79 -28.20 -1.32
CA GLY A 259 -10.66 -29.09 -1.59
C GLY A 259 -9.44 -28.38 -2.18
N LEU A 260 -9.39 -27.04 -2.12
CA LEU A 260 -8.29 -26.29 -2.70
C LEU A 260 -7.02 -26.45 -1.86
N ARG A 261 -5.95 -26.92 -2.50
CA ARG A 261 -4.62 -27.01 -1.87
C ARG A 261 -4.07 -25.62 -1.57
N TYR A 262 -3.21 -25.52 -0.56
CA TYR A 262 -2.58 -24.28 -0.11
C TYR A 262 -3.56 -23.23 0.45
N ALA A 263 -4.75 -23.65 0.88
CA ALA A 263 -5.79 -22.81 1.47
C ALA A 263 -5.29 -21.83 2.54
N VAL A 264 -4.44 -22.28 3.46
CA VAL A 264 -3.90 -21.44 4.54
C VAL A 264 -3.07 -20.28 4.00
N ALA A 265 -2.15 -20.57 3.06
CA ALA A 265 -1.29 -19.54 2.47
C ALA A 265 -2.10 -18.52 1.65
N LEU A 266 -3.09 -19.00 0.89
CA LEU A 266 -3.99 -18.16 0.11
C LEU A 266 -4.89 -17.30 1.01
N ALA A 267 -5.40 -17.86 2.11
CA ALA A 267 -6.23 -17.15 3.08
C ALA A 267 -5.47 -16.03 3.80
N ILE A 268 -4.22 -16.30 4.23
CA ILE A 268 -3.36 -15.28 4.85
C ILE A 268 -3.05 -14.17 3.84
N THR A 269 -2.68 -14.54 2.62
CA THR A 269 -2.38 -13.58 1.55
C THR A 269 -3.59 -12.71 1.25
N ALA A 270 -4.78 -13.31 1.19
CA ALA A 270 -6.02 -12.59 0.95
C ALA A 270 -6.38 -11.63 2.09
N GLY A 271 -6.26 -12.08 3.34
CA GLY A 271 -6.44 -11.21 4.51
C GLY A 271 -5.50 -10.00 4.46
N PHE A 272 -4.21 -10.24 4.18
CA PHE A 272 -3.21 -9.18 4.08
C PHE A 272 -3.49 -8.20 2.94
N LEU A 273 -3.77 -8.71 1.72
CA LEU A 273 -4.11 -7.88 0.57
C LEU A 273 -5.37 -7.05 0.84
N ASN A 274 -6.34 -7.61 1.57
CA ASN A 274 -7.57 -6.94 1.96
C ASN A 274 -7.39 -5.80 2.97
N LEU A 275 -6.18 -5.59 3.50
CA LEU A 275 -5.86 -4.34 4.21
C LEU A 275 -5.84 -3.13 3.27
N VAL A 276 -5.64 -3.35 1.96
CA VAL A 276 -5.77 -2.31 0.93
C VAL A 276 -7.21 -2.32 0.41
N PRO A 277 -8.02 -1.28 0.72
CA PRO A 277 -9.42 -1.22 0.33
C PRO A 277 -9.60 -1.30 -1.19
N PHE A 278 -10.68 -1.95 -1.62
CA PHE A 278 -11.10 -2.15 -3.03
C PHE A 278 -10.15 -3.00 -3.90
N LEU A 279 -8.84 -2.93 -3.66
CA LEU A 279 -7.83 -3.66 -4.41
C LEU A 279 -7.60 -5.07 -3.85
N GLY A 280 -7.72 -5.23 -2.53
CA GLY A 280 -7.29 -6.43 -1.85
C GLY A 280 -7.97 -7.71 -2.28
N SER A 281 -9.31 -7.74 -2.29
CA SER A 281 -10.08 -8.91 -2.75
C SER A 281 -9.84 -9.24 -4.22
N PHE A 282 -9.67 -8.23 -5.06
CA PHE A 282 -9.38 -8.43 -6.49
C PHE A 282 -7.98 -9.03 -6.68
N LEU A 283 -6.97 -8.46 -6.02
CA LEU A 283 -5.59 -8.96 -6.06
C LEU A 283 -5.48 -10.37 -5.47
N ALA A 284 -6.24 -10.67 -4.41
CA ALA A 284 -6.29 -11.98 -3.77
C ALA A 284 -6.95 -13.04 -4.65
N ALA A 285 -7.92 -12.66 -5.49
CA ALA A 285 -8.59 -13.58 -6.40
C ALA A 285 -7.65 -14.11 -7.49
N ILE A 286 -6.66 -13.32 -7.94
CA ILE A 286 -5.71 -13.71 -8.99
C ILE A 286 -5.00 -15.03 -8.67
N PRO A 287 -4.23 -15.15 -7.56
CA PRO A 287 -3.56 -16.42 -7.24
C PRO A 287 -4.55 -17.55 -6.94
N MET A 288 -5.72 -17.26 -6.37
CA MET A 288 -6.74 -18.31 -6.12
C MET A 288 -7.31 -18.89 -7.41
N VAL A 289 -7.62 -18.05 -8.39
CA VAL A 289 -8.13 -18.48 -9.71
C VAL A 289 -7.05 -19.26 -10.44
N ILE A 290 -5.80 -18.80 -10.42
CA ILE A 290 -4.69 -19.52 -11.06
C ILE A 290 -4.51 -20.90 -10.43
N VAL A 291 -4.49 -21.00 -9.10
CA VAL A 291 -4.36 -22.28 -8.40
C VAL A 291 -5.58 -23.17 -8.66
N GLY A 292 -6.79 -22.62 -8.65
CA GLY A 292 -8.03 -23.37 -8.93
C GLY A 292 -8.11 -23.90 -10.36
N LEU A 293 -7.69 -23.11 -11.35
CA LEU A 293 -7.64 -23.53 -12.76
C LEU A 293 -6.50 -24.52 -13.03
N ALA A 294 -5.33 -24.30 -12.43
CA ALA A 294 -4.18 -25.17 -12.60
C ALA A 294 -4.39 -26.54 -11.95
N ILE A 295 -5.07 -26.63 -10.81
CA ILE A 295 -5.27 -27.88 -10.07
C ILE A 295 -6.53 -28.63 -10.53
N GLY A 296 -7.41 -27.97 -11.29
CA GLY A 296 -8.74 -28.47 -11.62
C GLY A 296 -9.68 -28.25 -10.45
N GLY A 297 -10.61 -27.29 -10.58
CA GLY A 297 -11.70 -27.09 -9.64
C GLY A 297 -12.59 -28.35 -9.51
N PRO A 298 -13.41 -28.44 -8.45
CA PRO A 298 -14.07 -29.67 -8.00
C PRO A 298 -15.06 -30.22 -9.03
N LEU A 299 -14.57 -31.13 -9.86
CA LEU A 299 -15.29 -32.24 -10.48
C LEU A 299 -14.62 -33.58 -10.12
N MET A 300 -13.82 -33.61 -9.05
CA MET A 300 -13.25 -34.84 -8.49
C MET A 300 -14.00 -35.23 -7.21
N LEU A 301 -15.27 -35.58 -7.40
CA LEU A 301 -15.86 -36.79 -6.83
C LEU A 301 -16.24 -37.68 -8.00
#